data_AF-A0A7J6PY46-F1
#
_entry.id   AF-A0A7J6PY46-F1
#
_cell.length_a   1.000
_cell.length_b   1.000
_cell.length_c   1.000
_cell.angle_alpha   90.00
_cell.angle_beta   90.00
_cell.angle_gamma   90.00
#
_symmetry.space_group_name_H-M   'P 1'
#
loop_
_entity.id
_entity.type
_entity.pdbx_description
1 polymer ?
#
loop_
_entity_poly.entity_id
_entity_poly.type
_entity_poly.pdbx_seq_one_letter_code
_entity_poly.pdbx_strand_id
1 'polypeptide(L)'
;MSFGSSNSVAPLKAPTNSSLGHTLDQQCDVVSVAIAMAGVINIRPLQQRLALTATHLGRRAYSSTPASTASLPLRGVRVVDLSRILAGPYCGMMLADYGAEVIKVERPGVGDDARAWGPPFTEKGHESAYFLAPNRNKRSIGVNLKSPEGQQIIKDLVKVSDILLENYVPGTLARYGLDYESLRELNPALVYGSLTGYGDTGPLKD
;
A
#
# COMPACT_ATOMS: atom_id res chain seq x y z
N MET A 1 36.02 48.09 -25.35
CA MET A 1 37.28 47.34 -25.29
C MET A 1 36.97 46.01 -24.62
N SER A 2 37.00 44.93 -25.39
CA SER A 2 36.59 43.58 -24.99
C SER A 2 37.82 42.78 -24.55
N PHE A 3 37.74 42.12 -23.38
CA PHE A 3 38.71 41.12 -22.96
C PHE A 3 38.18 39.73 -23.33
N GLY A 4 38.94 39.00 -24.14
CA GLY A 4 38.68 37.60 -24.43
C GLY A 4 39.25 36.68 -23.36
N SER A 5 38.57 35.57 -23.11
CA SER A 5 39.24 34.32 -22.76
C SER A 5 38.42 33.16 -23.32
N SER A 6 39.09 32.42 -24.20
CA SER A 6 38.64 31.18 -24.82
C SER A 6 38.71 30.04 -23.81
N ASN A 7 37.65 29.24 -23.71
CA ASN A 7 37.77 27.84 -23.30
C ASN A 7 36.83 27.00 -24.17
N SER A 8 37.45 26.29 -25.11
CA SER A 8 36.85 25.26 -25.95
C SER A 8 36.90 23.95 -25.18
N VAL A 9 35.75 23.32 -24.94
CA VAL A 9 35.66 21.92 -24.52
C VAL A 9 34.85 21.19 -25.58
N ALA A 10 35.51 20.23 -26.25
CA ALA A 10 34.95 19.43 -27.32
C ALA A 10 33.83 18.49 -26.81
N PRO A 11 32.80 18.18 -27.63
CA PRO A 11 31.77 17.23 -27.25
C PRO A 11 32.28 15.79 -27.40
N LEU A 12 32.11 14.98 -26.35
CA LEU A 12 32.32 13.54 -26.36
C LEU A 12 31.25 12.87 -27.24
N LYS A 13 31.71 12.23 -28.31
CA LYS A 13 30.91 11.52 -29.30
C LYS A 13 30.45 10.16 -28.74
N ALA A 14 29.14 9.92 -28.69
CA ALA A 14 28.58 8.62 -28.34
C ALA A 14 28.93 7.57 -29.43
N PRO A 15 29.29 6.33 -29.06
CA PRO A 15 29.48 5.28 -30.06
C PRO A 15 28.12 4.75 -30.53
N THR A 16 27.89 4.89 -31.83
CA THR A 16 26.89 4.14 -32.59
C THR A 16 27.39 2.72 -32.81
N ASN A 17 26.56 1.71 -32.58
CA ASN A 17 26.48 0.59 -33.51
C ASN A 17 25.12 -0.12 -33.43
N SER A 18 24.62 -0.34 -34.63
CA SER A 18 23.40 -1.01 -35.03
C SER A 18 23.56 -2.53 -35.09
N SER A 19 22.41 -3.20 -34.91
CA SER A 19 21.97 -4.48 -35.53
C SER A 19 22.76 -5.76 -35.27
N LEU A 20 22.09 -6.69 -34.55
CA LEU A 20 21.94 -8.15 -34.75
C LEU A 20 21.31 -8.67 -33.44
N GLY A 21 20.03 -9.00 -33.33
CA GLY A 21 19.31 -9.98 -34.14
C GLY A 21 19.31 -11.34 -33.42
N HIS A 22 18.61 -11.45 -32.29
CA HIS A 22 18.14 -12.73 -31.76
C HIS A 22 16.77 -12.54 -31.12
N THR A 23 15.77 -13.06 -31.83
CA THR A 23 14.41 -13.40 -31.41
C THR A 23 14.45 -14.24 -30.14
N LEU A 24 13.90 -13.71 -29.06
CA LEU A 24 13.35 -14.51 -27.97
C LEU A 24 11.99 -13.93 -27.59
N ASP A 25 10.98 -14.62 -28.09
CA ASP A 25 9.66 -14.79 -27.48
C ASP A 25 9.69 -14.56 -25.98
N GLN A 26 9.04 -13.50 -25.52
CA GLN A 26 8.37 -13.49 -24.23
C GLN A 26 7.19 -12.53 -24.31
N GLN A 27 6.10 -13.11 -24.80
CA GLN A 27 4.74 -12.74 -24.52
C GLN A 27 4.61 -12.25 -23.07
N CYS A 28 4.45 -10.93 -22.89
CA CYS A 28 3.94 -10.40 -21.63
C CYS A 28 2.46 -10.81 -21.56
N ASP A 29 2.21 -11.94 -20.89
CA ASP A 29 0.88 -12.50 -20.68
C ASP A 29 0.00 -11.55 -19.87
N VAL A 30 -0.71 -10.69 -20.60
CA VAL A 30 -2.02 -10.16 -20.22
C VAL A 30 -3.05 -11.27 -20.42
N VAL A 31 -3.10 -12.25 -19.50
CA VAL A 31 -4.16 -13.27 -19.47
C VAL A 31 -4.52 -13.64 -18.01
N SER A 32 -5.75 -13.28 -17.63
CA SER A 32 -6.63 -13.96 -16.68
C SER A 32 -6.25 -14.00 -15.18
N VAL A 33 -6.83 -13.07 -14.41
CA VAL A 33 -7.29 -13.37 -13.03
C VAL A 33 -8.79 -13.64 -13.06
N ALA A 34 -9.15 -14.67 -13.82
CA ALA A 34 -10.36 -15.44 -13.65
C ALA A 34 -9.87 -16.89 -13.57
N ILE A 35 -10.23 -17.61 -12.51
CA ILE A 35 -9.69 -18.92 -12.07
C ILE A 35 -8.48 -18.79 -11.11
N ALA A 36 -8.76 -18.25 -9.93
CA ALA A 36 -8.13 -18.69 -8.67
C ALA A 36 -9.12 -18.53 -7.51
N MET A 37 -10.39 -18.89 -7.74
CA MET A 37 -11.49 -18.81 -6.76
C MET A 37 -11.62 -20.06 -5.87
N ALA A 38 -10.59 -20.91 -5.73
CA ALA A 38 -10.76 -22.17 -4.99
C ALA A 38 -9.55 -22.72 -4.21
N GLY A 39 -8.39 -22.04 -4.14
CA GLY A 39 -7.15 -22.73 -3.73
C GLY A 39 -6.30 -22.19 -2.57
N VAL A 40 -6.33 -20.88 -2.25
CA VAL A 40 -5.31 -20.29 -1.33
C VAL A 40 -5.90 -19.29 -0.32
N ILE A 41 -7.23 -19.19 -0.22
CA ILE A 41 -7.89 -18.46 0.85
C ILE A 41 -8.38 -19.52 1.85
N ASN A 42 -7.61 -19.76 2.91
CA ASN A 42 -8.09 -20.57 4.02
C ASN A 42 -9.15 -19.75 4.78
N ILE A 43 -10.39 -19.84 4.31
CA ILE A 43 -11.58 -19.24 4.94
C ILE A 43 -11.83 -20.06 6.21
N ARG A 44 -11.20 -19.68 7.32
CA ARG A 44 -11.58 -20.24 8.62
C ARG A 44 -13.00 -19.77 8.94
N PRO A 45 -13.91 -20.69 9.32
CA PRO A 45 -15.29 -20.33 9.64
C PRO A 45 -15.37 -19.38 10.84
N LEU A 46 -16.22 -18.37 10.68
CA LEU A 46 -16.57 -17.25 11.56
C LEU A 46 -17.26 -17.64 12.89
N GLN A 47 -16.89 -18.77 13.51
CA GLN A 47 -17.61 -19.32 14.68
C GLN A 47 -16.90 -19.18 16.04
N GLN A 48 -15.85 -18.36 16.18
CA GLN A 48 -15.17 -18.20 17.48
C GLN A 48 -14.99 -16.76 18.00
N ARG A 49 -15.68 -15.76 17.44
CA ARG A 49 -15.67 -14.38 18.01
C ARG A 49 -16.97 -14.05 18.73
N LEU A 50 -17.39 -14.92 19.66
CA LEU A 50 -18.51 -14.70 20.57
C LEU A 50 -18.05 -14.89 22.01
N ALA A 51 -17.26 -13.93 22.49
CA ALA A 51 -17.14 -13.55 23.89
C ALA A 51 -16.15 -12.39 23.94
N LEU A 52 -16.65 -11.18 24.13
CA LEU A 52 -16.02 -10.07 24.85
C LEU A 52 -16.88 -8.81 24.62
N THR A 53 -18.13 -8.87 25.08
CA THR A 53 -18.87 -7.67 25.43
C THR A 53 -18.86 -7.52 26.94
N ALA A 54 -18.60 -6.28 27.35
CA ALA A 54 -18.84 -5.67 28.65
C ALA A 54 -17.65 -5.56 29.63
N THR A 55 -17.39 -4.29 29.97
CA THR A 55 -16.95 -3.76 31.28
C THR A 55 -15.53 -4.06 31.76
N HIS A 56 -14.59 -3.16 31.47
CA HIS A 56 -13.81 -2.50 32.54
C HIS A 56 -12.98 -1.33 31.98
N LEU A 57 -13.43 -0.10 32.25
CA LEU A 57 -12.51 1.02 32.44
C LEU A 57 -11.84 0.76 33.79
N GLY A 58 -10.63 0.20 33.77
CA GLY A 58 -9.85 -0.13 34.96
C GLY A 58 -8.37 -0.03 34.64
N ARG A 59 -7.65 0.81 35.40
CA ARG A 59 -6.21 1.11 35.32
C ARG A 59 -5.37 -0.08 34.82
N ARG A 60 -4.71 0.08 33.67
CA ARG A 60 -3.77 -0.92 33.14
C ARG A 60 -2.42 -0.78 33.87
N ALA A 61 -2.20 -1.62 34.87
CA ALA A 61 -0.87 -1.83 35.43
C ALA A 61 0.00 -2.55 34.38
N TYR A 62 1.19 -2.03 34.12
CA TYR A 62 2.19 -2.71 33.29
C TYR A 62 2.65 -3.97 34.04
N SER A 63 2.17 -5.15 33.64
CA SER A 63 2.70 -6.42 34.13
C SER A 63 3.99 -6.75 33.36
N SER A 64 5.11 -6.74 34.07
CA SER A 64 6.40 -7.26 33.61
C SER A 64 6.41 -8.78 33.71
N THR A 65 5.83 -9.48 32.74
CA THR A 65 6.01 -10.93 32.57
C THR A 65 7.05 -11.16 31.45
N PRO A 66 8.06 -12.02 31.65
CA PRO A 66 9.10 -12.24 30.65
C PRO A 66 8.49 -12.82 29.36
N ALA A 67 8.91 -12.26 28.22
CA ALA A 67 8.33 -12.56 26.92
C ALA A 67 8.51 -14.04 26.55
N SER A 68 7.40 -14.78 26.51
CA SER A 68 7.33 -16.09 25.85
C SER A 68 7.66 -15.89 24.38
N THR A 69 8.69 -16.56 23.82
CA THR A 69 9.08 -16.61 22.38
C THR A 69 8.24 -15.71 21.48
N ALA A 70 8.55 -14.41 21.51
CA ALA A 70 7.57 -13.33 21.40
C ALA A 70 6.87 -13.29 20.04
N SER A 71 5.57 -13.63 20.01
CA SER A 71 4.71 -13.21 18.90
C SER A 71 4.74 -11.69 18.81
N LEU A 72 5.00 -11.17 17.61
CA LEU A 72 4.99 -9.72 17.38
C LEU A 72 3.65 -9.10 17.83
N PRO A 73 3.64 -7.84 18.34
CA PRO A 73 2.47 -7.26 19.01
C PRO A 73 1.20 -7.19 18.15
N LEU A 74 1.33 -7.07 16.82
CA LEU A 74 0.21 -6.99 15.88
C LEU A 74 0.01 -8.29 15.09
N ARG A 75 0.57 -9.41 15.55
CA ARG A 75 0.35 -10.70 14.89
C ARG A 75 -1.13 -11.03 14.85
N GLY A 76 -1.63 -11.29 13.65
CA GLY A 76 -3.05 -11.60 13.40
C GLY A 76 -3.92 -10.39 13.10
N VAL A 77 -3.36 -9.17 13.14
CA VAL A 77 -4.00 -7.95 12.63
C VAL A 77 -3.81 -7.89 11.11
N ARG A 78 -4.88 -7.55 10.38
CA ARG A 78 -4.83 -7.31 8.93
C ARG A 78 -5.14 -5.86 8.59
N VAL A 79 -4.33 -5.29 7.70
CA VAL A 79 -4.42 -3.89 7.26
C VAL A 79 -4.59 -3.84 5.74
N VAL A 80 -5.59 -3.07 5.29
CA VAL A 80 -5.71 -2.65 3.89
C VAL A 80 -5.08 -1.27 3.74
N ASP A 81 -4.00 -1.18 2.97
CA ASP A 81 -3.27 0.07 2.75
C ASP A 81 -3.57 0.59 1.33
N LEU A 82 -4.50 1.54 1.23
CA LEU A 82 -4.85 2.25 -0.01
C LEU A 82 -3.94 3.47 -0.25
N SER A 83 -3.02 3.74 0.67
CA SER A 83 -2.25 4.97 0.68
C SER A 83 -1.06 4.96 -0.28
N ARG A 84 -0.60 6.16 -0.63
CA ARG A 84 0.47 6.39 -1.61
C ARG A 84 1.58 7.28 -1.06
N ILE A 85 2.71 7.28 -1.75
CA ILE A 85 3.85 8.18 -1.53
C ILE A 85 4.65 7.85 -0.26
N LEU A 86 4.31 8.45 0.89
CA LEU A 86 5.17 8.36 2.09
C LEU A 86 4.41 8.24 3.40
N ALA A 87 3.58 9.21 3.79
CA ALA A 87 3.00 9.26 5.13
C ALA A 87 2.17 7.99 5.48
N GLY A 88 1.21 7.65 4.63
CA GLY A 88 0.42 6.44 4.78
C GLY A 88 1.26 5.16 4.63
N PRO A 89 2.10 5.03 3.58
CA PRO A 89 2.97 3.87 3.45
C PRO A 89 3.88 3.64 4.67
N TYR A 90 4.44 4.70 5.25
CA TYR A 90 5.28 4.63 6.45
C TYR A 90 4.49 4.11 7.66
N CYS A 91 3.25 4.57 7.85
CA CYS A 91 2.36 4.03 8.87
C CYS A 91 2.12 2.53 8.67
N GLY A 92 1.73 2.12 7.45
CA GLY A 92 1.51 0.71 7.12
C GLY A 92 2.77 -0.15 7.33
N MET A 93 3.95 0.36 6.97
CA MET A 93 5.22 -0.34 7.20
C MET A 93 5.47 -0.56 8.70
N MET A 94 5.17 0.42 9.55
CA MET A 94 5.35 0.25 10.98
C MET A 94 4.41 -0.81 11.56
N LEU A 95 3.17 -0.88 11.07
CA LEU A 95 2.25 -1.97 11.43
C LEU A 95 2.78 -3.33 10.97
N ALA A 96 3.34 -3.41 9.76
CA ALA A 96 3.94 -4.63 9.22
C ALA A 96 5.17 -5.08 10.03
N ASP A 97 6.04 -4.14 10.41
CA ASP A 97 7.22 -4.39 11.24
C ASP A 97 6.84 -4.92 12.64
N TYR A 98 5.68 -4.51 13.16
CA TYR A 98 5.09 -5.05 14.38
C TYR A 98 4.23 -6.31 14.17
N GLY A 99 4.27 -6.91 12.97
CA GLY A 99 3.71 -8.23 12.69
C GLY A 99 2.31 -8.27 12.10
N ALA A 100 1.75 -7.13 11.69
CA ALA A 100 0.48 -7.09 10.97
C ALA A 100 0.63 -7.62 9.53
N GLU A 101 -0.40 -8.26 8.99
CA GLU A 101 -0.50 -8.53 7.56
C GLU A 101 -0.97 -7.25 6.85
N VAL A 102 -0.07 -6.62 6.10
CA VAL A 102 -0.39 -5.38 5.38
C VAL A 102 -0.52 -5.66 3.88
N ILE A 103 -1.70 -5.39 3.33
CA ILE A 103 -2.04 -5.55 1.93
C ILE A 103 -2.10 -4.15 1.31
N LYS A 104 -1.05 -3.79 0.57
CA LYS A 104 -0.98 -2.57 -0.22
C LYS A 104 -1.81 -2.73 -1.49
N VAL A 105 -2.71 -1.80 -1.73
CA VAL A 105 -3.54 -1.74 -2.93
C VAL A 105 -3.00 -0.66 -3.84
N GLU A 106 -2.65 -1.03 -5.06
CA GLU A 106 -2.02 -0.13 -6.01
C GLU A 106 -2.77 -0.10 -7.34
N ARG A 107 -2.49 0.89 -8.19
CA ARG A 107 -3.10 0.97 -9.52
C ARG A 107 -2.51 -0.12 -10.42
N PRO A 108 -3.32 -0.87 -11.18
CA PRO A 108 -2.82 -1.82 -12.17
C PRO A 108 -1.88 -1.16 -13.18
N GLY A 109 -0.83 -1.86 -13.57
CA GLY A 109 0.17 -1.42 -14.56
C GLY A 109 1.18 -0.38 -14.08
N VAL A 110 0.77 0.58 -13.24
CA VAL A 110 1.62 1.71 -12.82
C VAL A 110 2.07 1.62 -11.36
N GLY A 111 1.22 1.09 -10.49
CA GLY A 111 1.46 1.03 -9.05
C GLY A 111 1.35 2.38 -8.32
N ASP A 112 2.01 2.47 -7.17
CA ASP A 112 2.29 3.71 -6.44
C ASP A 112 3.21 4.64 -7.25
N ASP A 113 2.92 5.94 -7.28
CA ASP A 113 3.72 6.94 -8.00
C ASP A 113 5.19 6.91 -7.55
N ALA A 114 5.44 6.63 -6.26
CA ALA A 114 6.79 6.54 -5.70
C ALA A 114 7.67 5.46 -6.34
N ARG A 115 7.08 4.43 -7.00
CA ARG A 115 7.85 3.37 -7.67
C ARG A 115 8.76 3.93 -8.77
N ALA A 116 8.34 5.02 -9.41
CA ALA A 116 9.08 5.68 -10.48
C ALA A 116 10.01 6.81 -9.99
N TRP A 117 10.01 7.15 -8.69
CA TRP A 117 10.74 8.30 -8.16
C TRP A 117 12.19 7.98 -7.86
N GLY A 118 13.00 7.81 -8.89
CA GLY A 118 14.46 7.66 -8.78
C GLY A 118 15.22 8.70 -9.61
N PRO A 119 16.55 8.59 -9.70
CA PRO A 119 17.41 7.58 -9.07
C PRO A 119 17.56 7.73 -7.54
N PRO A 120 18.03 6.68 -6.82
CA PRO A 120 18.48 5.39 -7.33
C PRO A 120 17.35 4.36 -7.50
N PHE A 121 17.50 3.50 -8.51
CA PHE A 121 16.66 2.33 -8.76
C PHE A 121 17.42 1.06 -8.43
N THR A 122 16.71 0.01 -8.01
CA THR A 122 17.32 -1.31 -7.82
C THR A 122 17.82 -1.87 -9.16
N GLU A 123 18.97 -2.56 -9.11
CA GLU A 123 19.61 -3.15 -10.30
C GLU A 123 18.73 -4.19 -11.01
N LYS A 124 17.81 -4.83 -10.26
CA LYS A 124 17.04 -6.00 -10.71
C LYS A 124 15.61 -5.72 -11.17
N GLY A 125 15.08 -4.50 -11.05
CA GLY A 125 13.63 -4.36 -11.25
C GLY A 125 13.03 -2.97 -11.37
N HIS A 126 13.81 -1.93 -11.65
CA HIS A 126 13.31 -0.56 -11.83
C HIS A 126 12.51 0.02 -10.65
N GLU A 127 12.49 -0.64 -9.48
CA GLU A 127 11.83 -0.10 -8.30
C GLU A 127 12.73 0.95 -7.66
N SER A 128 12.16 2.14 -7.43
CA SER A 128 12.85 3.23 -6.73
C SER A 128 13.16 2.86 -5.28
N ALA A 129 14.35 3.25 -4.81
CA ALA A 129 14.69 3.21 -3.39
C ALA A 129 13.70 4.03 -2.53
N TYR A 130 13.11 5.09 -3.07
CA TYR A 130 12.07 5.88 -2.43
C TYR A 130 10.83 5.05 -2.12
N PHE A 131 10.38 4.22 -3.06
CA PHE A 131 9.25 3.32 -2.85
C PHE A 131 9.58 2.20 -1.86
N LEU A 132 10.78 1.62 -1.96
CA LEU A 132 11.17 0.48 -1.13
C LEU A 132 11.29 0.86 0.35
N ALA A 133 11.75 2.07 0.65
CA ALA A 133 11.98 2.52 2.02
C ALA A 133 10.74 2.39 2.94
N PRO A 134 9.53 2.87 2.56
CA PRO A 134 8.31 2.75 3.36
C PRO A 134 7.39 1.57 2.98
N ASN A 135 7.84 0.56 2.21
CA ASN A 135 6.97 -0.53 1.74
C ASN A 135 7.51 -1.96 1.97
N ARG A 136 8.60 -2.13 2.71
CA ARG A 136 9.02 -3.47 3.18
C ARG A 136 7.92 -4.16 3.99
N ASN A 137 7.97 -5.49 4.02
CA ASN A 137 7.03 -6.36 4.75
C ASN A 137 5.55 -6.30 4.33
N LYS A 138 5.24 -5.59 3.24
CA LYS A 138 3.88 -5.53 2.68
C LYS A 138 3.69 -6.53 1.53
N ARG A 139 2.46 -7.02 1.39
CA ARG A 139 1.97 -7.70 0.18
C ARG A 139 1.35 -6.64 -0.74
N SER A 140 1.44 -6.80 -2.06
CA SER A 140 0.86 -5.84 -3.01
C SER A 140 -0.14 -6.52 -3.94
N ILE A 141 -1.23 -5.81 -4.24
CA ILE A 141 -2.21 -6.18 -5.28
C ILE A 141 -2.56 -4.96 -6.15
N GLY A 142 -2.74 -5.18 -7.44
CA GLY A 142 -3.21 -4.16 -8.38
C GLY A 142 -4.73 -4.15 -8.47
N VAL A 143 -5.40 -3.06 -8.07
CA VAL A 143 -6.87 -2.92 -8.12
C VAL A 143 -7.26 -1.54 -8.66
N ASN A 144 -8.15 -1.52 -9.64
CA ASN A 144 -8.70 -0.27 -10.17
C ASN A 144 -9.91 0.19 -9.33
N LEU A 145 -9.68 1.11 -8.39
CA LEU A 145 -10.73 1.65 -7.49
C LEU A 145 -11.86 2.42 -8.21
N LYS A 146 -11.65 2.82 -9.47
CA LYS A 146 -12.69 3.49 -10.28
C LYS A 146 -13.72 2.51 -10.84
N SER A 147 -13.40 1.22 -10.86
CA SER A 147 -14.31 0.17 -11.34
C SER A 147 -15.19 -0.35 -10.21
N PRO A 148 -16.49 -0.65 -10.45
CA PRO A 148 -17.35 -1.30 -9.46
C PRO A 148 -16.76 -2.60 -8.91
N GLU A 149 -16.10 -3.39 -9.76
CA GLU A 149 -15.45 -4.65 -9.38
C GLU A 149 -14.27 -4.39 -8.43
N GLY A 150 -13.45 -3.38 -8.73
CA GLY A 150 -12.37 -2.97 -7.85
C GLY A 150 -12.86 -2.47 -6.50
N GLN A 151 -13.95 -1.71 -6.48
CA GLN A 151 -14.59 -1.27 -5.23
C GLN A 151 -15.10 -2.47 -4.42
N GLN A 152 -15.69 -3.46 -5.08
CA GLN A 152 -16.16 -4.68 -4.43
C GLN A 152 -15.00 -5.48 -3.82
N ILE A 153 -13.87 -5.60 -4.53
CA ILE A 153 -12.65 -6.24 -3.98
C ILE A 153 -12.21 -5.56 -2.68
N ILE A 154 -12.21 -4.22 -2.63
CA ILE A 154 -11.84 -3.51 -1.40
C ILE A 154 -12.85 -3.75 -0.29
N LYS A 155 -14.15 -3.70 -0.59
CA LYS A 155 -15.21 -3.99 0.39
C LYS A 155 -15.07 -5.41 0.96
N ASP A 156 -14.72 -6.39 0.14
CA ASP A 156 -14.52 -7.77 0.59
C ASP A 156 -13.25 -7.94 1.43
N LEU A 157 -12.16 -7.22 1.11
CA LEU A 157 -10.98 -7.15 1.97
C LEU A 157 -11.30 -6.50 3.32
N VAL A 158 -12.06 -5.42 3.33
CA VAL A 158 -12.45 -4.68 4.55
C VAL A 158 -13.25 -5.54 5.52
N LYS A 159 -14.15 -6.40 5.02
CA LYS A 159 -14.93 -7.35 5.86
C LYS A 159 -14.06 -8.28 6.71
N VAL A 160 -12.83 -8.54 6.27
CA VAL A 160 -11.88 -9.47 6.92
C VAL A 160 -10.60 -8.80 7.39
N SER A 161 -10.60 -7.47 7.48
CA SER A 161 -9.47 -6.66 7.92
C SER A 161 -9.84 -5.84 9.15
N ASP A 162 -8.83 -5.47 9.94
CA ASP A 162 -9.02 -4.71 11.19
C ASP A 162 -8.79 -3.21 10.96
N ILE A 163 -7.91 -2.86 10.01
CA ILE A 163 -7.50 -1.48 9.74
C ILE A 163 -7.58 -1.19 8.24
N LEU A 164 -8.05 -0.01 7.87
CA LEU A 164 -7.85 0.57 6.54
C LEU A 164 -7.07 1.88 6.66
N LEU A 165 -6.03 2.06 5.83
CA LEU A 165 -5.25 3.30 5.73
C LEU A 165 -5.44 3.92 4.35
N GLU A 166 -5.62 5.24 4.32
CA GLU A 166 -5.75 6.00 3.07
C GLU A 166 -5.28 7.44 3.20
N ASN A 167 -4.89 8.05 2.08
CA ASN A 167 -4.44 9.44 2.00
C ASN A 167 -4.96 10.15 0.74
N TYR A 168 -6.21 9.89 0.37
CA TYR A 168 -6.86 10.57 -0.74
C TYR A 168 -7.31 11.96 -0.31
N VAL A 169 -7.56 12.83 -1.30
CA VAL A 169 -8.22 14.11 -1.07
C VAL A 169 -9.58 13.84 -0.42
N PRO A 170 -9.97 14.55 0.66
CA PRO A 170 -11.24 14.37 1.33
C PRO A 170 -12.44 14.24 0.36
N GLY A 171 -13.32 13.28 0.65
CA GLY A 171 -14.49 13.00 -0.18
C GLY A 171 -14.22 12.21 -1.47
N THR A 172 -12.97 11.92 -1.84
CA THR A 172 -12.68 11.09 -3.02
C THR A 172 -13.24 9.68 -2.88
N LEU A 173 -12.95 9.01 -1.75
CA LEU A 173 -13.37 7.63 -1.52
C LEU A 173 -14.88 7.50 -1.26
N ALA A 174 -15.56 8.58 -0.84
CA ALA A 174 -17.01 8.60 -0.72
C ALA A 174 -17.72 8.35 -2.06
N ARG A 175 -17.15 8.85 -3.16
CA ARG A 175 -17.67 8.61 -4.53
C ARG A 175 -17.60 7.14 -4.94
N TYR A 176 -16.79 6.34 -4.23
CA TYR A 176 -16.59 4.92 -4.48
C TYR A 176 -17.27 4.03 -3.42
N GLY A 177 -17.94 4.64 -2.43
CA GLY A 177 -18.46 3.94 -1.25
C GLY A 177 -17.37 3.23 -0.46
N LEU A 178 -16.19 3.85 -0.39
CA LEU A 178 -15.00 3.38 0.33
C LEU A 178 -14.59 4.35 1.45
N ASP A 179 -15.43 5.34 1.76
CA ASP A 179 -15.26 6.22 2.93
C ASP A 179 -15.63 5.50 4.23
N TYR A 180 -15.33 6.15 5.36
CA TYR A 180 -15.57 5.58 6.67
C TYR A 180 -17.03 5.19 6.92
N GLU A 181 -18.00 6.04 6.59
CA GLU A 181 -19.41 5.75 6.89
C GLU A 181 -19.89 4.54 6.09
N SER A 182 -19.59 4.50 4.79
CA SER A 182 -19.91 3.36 3.92
C SER A 182 -19.27 2.05 4.41
N LEU A 183 -18.01 2.08 4.84
CA LEU A 183 -17.27 0.87 5.23
C LEU A 183 -17.60 0.40 6.66
N ARG A 184 -17.97 1.32 7.56
CA ARG A 184 -18.41 0.99 8.92
C ARG A 184 -19.68 0.14 8.92
N GLU A 185 -20.58 0.36 7.98
CA GLU A 185 -21.77 -0.50 7.81
C GLU A 185 -21.39 -1.96 7.49
N LEU A 186 -20.31 -2.17 6.74
CA LEU A 186 -19.81 -3.50 6.37
C LEU A 186 -18.97 -4.14 7.48
N ASN A 187 -18.20 -3.34 8.21
CA ASN A 187 -17.37 -3.78 9.32
C ASN A 187 -17.37 -2.75 10.45
N PRO A 188 -18.29 -2.88 11.44
CA PRO A 188 -18.41 -1.94 12.55
C PRO A 188 -17.20 -1.87 13.48
N ALA A 189 -16.30 -2.87 13.43
CA ALA A 189 -15.07 -2.93 14.21
C ALA A 189 -13.85 -2.34 13.47
N LEU A 190 -14.03 -1.87 12.23
CA LEU A 190 -12.96 -1.32 11.40
C LEU A 190 -12.37 -0.06 12.03
N VAL A 191 -11.05 -0.03 12.14
CA VAL A 191 -10.30 1.20 12.39
C VAL A 191 -9.95 1.83 11.05
N TYR A 192 -10.46 3.04 10.79
CA TYR A 192 -10.22 3.77 9.55
C TYR A 192 -9.24 4.93 9.79
N GLY A 193 -8.08 4.88 9.15
CA GLY A 193 -7.05 5.92 9.22
C GLY A 193 -6.99 6.74 7.94
N SER A 194 -7.42 8.01 8.02
CA SER A 194 -7.25 8.99 6.95
C SER A 194 -6.06 9.90 7.24
N LEU A 195 -5.17 10.07 6.26
CA LEU A 195 -3.98 10.91 6.37
C LEU A 195 -4.01 12.00 5.31
N THR A 196 -4.36 13.22 5.69
CA THR A 196 -4.39 14.38 4.78
C THR A 196 -3.46 15.49 5.29
N GLY A 197 -3.08 16.42 4.40
CA GLY A 197 -2.15 17.49 4.76
C GLY A 197 -2.69 18.48 5.81
N TYR A 198 -4.00 18.76 5.76
CA TYR A 198 -4.66 19.78 6.58
C TYR A 198 -5.83 19.23 7.42
N GLY A 199 -6.04 17.92 7.43
CA GLY A 199 -7.24 17.30 8.01
C GLY A 199 -8.40 17.20 7.02
N ASP A 200 -9.50 16.61 7.47
CA ASP A 200 -10.76 16.47 6.74
C ASP A 200 -11.80 17.53 7.14
N THR A 201 -11.43 18.42 8.06
CA THR A 201 -12.25 19.51 8.58
C THR A 201 -11.50 20.85 8.51
N GLY A 202 -12.24 21.95 8.62
CA GLY A 202 -11.67 23.31 8.59
C GLY A 202 -11.50 23.90 7.19
N PRO A 203 -11.02 25.16 7.09
CA PRO A 203 -11.03 25.94 5.86
C PRO A 203 -9.94 25.57 4.84
N LEU A 204 -8.95 24.75 5.22
CA LEU A 204 -7.82 24.36 4.35
C LEU A 204 -7.89 22.89 3.90
N LYS A 205 -9.05 22.25 4.03
CA LYS A 205 -9.21 20.79 3.83
C LYS A 205 -9.18 20.32 2.37
N ASP A 206 -9.40 21.24 1.42
CA ASP A 206 -9.49 20.98 -0.03
C ASP A 206 -8.21 21.44 -0.74
#